data_AF-A0A6B2LEF3-F1
#
_entry.id   AF-A0A6B2LEF3-F1
#
_cell.length_a   1.000
_cell.length_b   1.000
_cell.length_c   1.000
_cell.angle_alpha   90.00
_cell.angle_beta   90.00
_cell.angle_gamma   90.00
#
_symmetry.space_group_name_H-M   'P 1'
#
loop_
_entity.id
_entity.type
_entity.pdbx_description
1 polymer ?
#
loop_
_entity_poly.entity_id
_entity_poly.type
_entity_poly.pdbx_seq_one_letter_code
_entity_poly.pdbx_strand_id
1 'polypeptide(L)'
;MLLIDYHSHLLSSEIIGFLGGYWDPLKKHIKIVAAFPAQSCGDDRFNVEIDPISQLEVTQKIQKQNMQVVGWYHSHTTFVPDPSVRDIENQTNFQLLYHCEKSSMHPFIGIINTTYDTGLPSAQSVTNCFWIFNGNPMKVVFGMNTESDISKHVKNEMRNLIDVYKDHKRRINWGRTWKGGQKNLKLTFMEKFKESLLHRLPSNCDKEEGKKEITKYLALIGTNWKPHKK
;
A
#
# COMPACT_ATOMS: atom_id res chain seq x y z
N MET A 1 3.62 6.50 -0.55
CA MET A 1 2.15 6.37 -0.41
C MET A 1 1.44 6.01 -1.71
N LEU A 2 1.70 6.69 -2.84
CA LEU A 2 1.02 6.40 -4.12
C LEU A 2 1.04 4.91 -4.52
N LEU A 3 2.21 4.25 -4.45
CA LEU A 3 2.33 2.83 -4.81
C LEU A 3 1.57 1.90 -3.85
N ILE A 4 1.58 2.19 -2.55
CA ILE A 4 0.81 1.43 -1.56
C ILE A 4 -0.68 1.52 -1.90
N ASP A 5 -1.14 2.75 -2.13
CA ASP A 5 -2.55 2.98 -2.47
C ASP A 5 -2.92 2.26 -3.76
N TYR A 6 -2.11 2.41 -4.82
CA TYR A 6 -2.29 1.68 -6.07
C TYR A 6 -2.40 0.17 -5.86
N HIS A 7 -1.45 -0.42 -5.13
CA HIS A 7 -1.41 -1.85 -4.86
C HIS A 7 -2.67 -2.33 -4.13
N SER A 8 -3.11 -1.62 -3.10
CA SER A 8 -4.31 -1.94 -2.31
C SER A 8 -5.62 -1.89 -3.10
N HIS A 9 -5.64 -1.29 -4.29
CA HIS A 9 -6.83 -1.24 -5.15
C HIS A 9 -6.90 -2.38 -6.17
N LEU A 10 -5.83 -3.16 -6.34
CA LEU A 10 -5.78 -4.16 -7.40
C LEU A 10 -6.59 -5.42 -7.06
N LEU A 11 -6.62 -5.79 -5.78
CA LEU A 11 -7.29 -6.99 -5.30
C LEU A 11 -8.44 -6.66 -4.34
N SER A 12 -9.40 -7.56 -4.28
CA SER A 12 -10.47 -7.56 -3.27
C SER A 12 -10.07 -8.26 -1.96
N SER A 13 -9.01 -9.06 -1.99
CA SER A 13 -8.31 -9.57 -0.81
C SER A 13 -7.27 -8.56 -0.33
N GLU A 14 -6.81 -8.71 0.91
CA GLU A 14 -5.67 -7.93 1.39
C GLU A 14 -4.42 -8.18 0.55
N ILE A 15 -3.52 -7.19 0.53
CA ILE A 15 -2.19 -7.28 -0.08
C ILE A 15 -1.12 -7.04 0.99
N ILE A 16 0.13 -7.33 0.68
CA ILE A 16 1.25 -7.04 1.58
C ILE A 16 2.48 -6.54 0.81
N GLY A 17 3.35 -5.82 1.50
CA GLY A 17 4.68 -5.50 1.01
C GLY A 17 5.57 -4.90 2.08
N PHE A 18 6.80 -4.58 1.68
CA PHE A 18 7.80 -3.98 2.54
C PHE A 18 8.06 -2.51 2.22
N LEU A 19 8.62 -1.82 3.20
CA LEU A 19 9.04 -0.44 3.12
C LEU A 19 10.57 -0.40 3.16
N GLY A 20 11.17 0.12 2.10
CA GLY A 20 12.60 0.39 2.02
C GLY A 20 12.91 1.83 2.42
N GLY A 21 13.94 2.02 3.23
CA GLY A 21 14.29 3.34 3.73
C GLY A 21 15.52 3.38 4.60
N TYR A 22 15.53 4.33 5.54
CA TYR A 22 16.63 4.58 6.46
C TYR A 22 16.13 4.93 7.86
N TRP A 23 16.86 4.47 8.88
CA TRP A 23 16.71 4.90 10.26
C TRP A 23 17.82 5.88 10.65
N ASP A 24 17.45 7.03 11.20
CA ASP A 24 18.37 7.98 11.85
C ASP A 24 18.27 7.79 13.38
N PRO A 25 19.25 7.15 14.04
CA PRO A 25 19.20 6.87 15.48
C PRO A 25 19.34 8.13 16.34
N LEU A 26 19.95 9.20 15.82
CA LEU A 26 20.13 10.45 16.57
C LEU A 26 18.83 11.26 16.58
N LYS A 27 18.18 11.38 15.42
CA LYS A 27 16.89 12.08 15.30
C LYS A 27 15.69 11.22 15.67
N LYS A 28 15.89 9.91 15.82
CA LYS A 28 14.85 8.90 16.02
C LYS A 28 13.78 8.97 14.92
N HIS A 29 14.22 9.12 13.68
CA HIS A 29 13.34 9.27 12.52
C HIS A 29 13.53 8.14 11.51
N ILE A 30 12.42 7.56 11.04
CA ILE A 30 12.39 6.67 9.90
C ILE A 30 12.09 7.49 8.64
N LYS A 31 12.98 7.41 7.64
CA LYS A 31 12.74 7.91 6.30
C LYS A 31 12.38 6.75 5.39
N ILE A 32 11.11 6.66 5.02
CA ILE A 32 10.64 5.71 3.99
C ILE A 32 10.95 6.32 2.63
N VAL A 33 11.61 5.57 1.75
CA VAL A 33 11.98 6.01 0.40
C VAL A 33 11.09 5.36 -0.64
N ALA A 34 10.82 4.07 -0.51
CA ALA A 34 10.02 3.34 -1.49
C ALA A 34 9.25 2.18 -0.84
N ALA A 35 8.09 1.87 -1.44
CA ALA A 35 7.35 0.65 -1.15
C ALA A 35 7.74 -0.45 -2.14
N PHE A 36 7.72 -1.68 -1.67
CA PHE A 36 8.05 -2.88 -2.43
C PHE A 36 6.92 -3.90 -2.24
N PRO A 37 6.01 -4.03 -3.22
CA PRO A 37 4.99 -5.07 -3.21
C PRO A 37 5.60 -6.46 -3.04
N ALA A 38 4.95 -7.30 -2.24
CA ALA A 38 5.31 -8.70 -2.06
C ALA A 38 4.09 -9.59 -2.36
N GLN A 39 4.35 -10.88 -2.58
CA GLN A 39 3.29 -11.87 -2.72
C GLN A 39 2.88 -12.40 -1.34
N SER A 40 1.58 -12.64 -1.18
CA SER A 40 1.02 -13.25 0.02
C SER A 40 1.00 -14.77 -0.11
N CYS A 41 1.19 -15.48 1.01
CA CYS A 41 0.85 -16.89 1.13
C CYS A 41 -0.68 -17.06 1.16
N GLY A 42 -1.21 -17.90 0.27
CA GLY A 42 -2.63 -18.28 0.27
C GLY A 42 -3.59 -17.29 -0.41
N ASP A 43 -4.87 -17.66 -0.44
CA ASP A 43 -6.00 -16.90 -1.05
C ASP A 43 -7.01 -16.47 0.04
N ASP A 44 -6.53 -16.32 1.28
CA ASP A 44 -7.36 -15.79 2.38
C ASP A 44 -7.64 -14.29 2.11
N ARG A 45 -8.87 -13.88 2.38
CA ARG A 45 -9.36 -12.53 2.12
C ARG A 45 -8.98 -11.53 3.20
N PHE A 46 -8.73 -11.99 4.43
CA PHE A 46 -8.61 -11.14 5.63
C PHE A 46 -7.34 -11.39 6.44
N ASN A 47 -6.50 -12.33 5.97
CA ASN A 47 -5.26 -12.66 6.63
C ASN A 47 -4.19 -12.84 5.57
N VAL A 48 -3.32 -11.86 5.47
CA VAL A 48 -2.17 -11.98 4.59
C VAL A 48 -0.92 -12.24 5.42
N GLU A 49 -0.33 -13.40 5.18
CA GLU A 49 1.07 -13.67 5.51
C GLU A 49 1.91 -13.48 4.26
N ILE A 50 3.15 -13.04 4.44
CA ILE A 50 4.06 -12.88 3.32
C ILE A 50 4.61 -14.24 2.88
N ASP A 51 4.72 -14.45 1.57
CA ASP A 51 5.41 -15.61 1.03
C ASP A 51 6.91 -15.56 1.40
N PRO A 52 7.49 -16.61 2.01
CA PRO A 52 8.90 -16.58 2.42
C PRO A 52 9.89 -16.37 1.28
N ILE A 53 9.59 -16.89 0.08
CA ILE A 53 10.40 -16.68 -1.12
C ILE A 53 10.28 -15.21 -1.54
N SER A 54 9.05 -14.69 -1.60
CA SER A 54 8.82 -13.28 -1.94
C SER A 54 9.46 -12.33 -0.92
N GLN A 55 9.43 -12.66 0.37
CA GLN A 55 10.08 -11.91 1.43
C GLN A 55 11.59 -11.81 1.21
N LEU A 56 12.24 -12.93 0.87
CA LEU A 56 13.66 -12.96 0.57
C LEU A 56 14.00 -12.10 -0.64
N GLU A 57 13.27 -12.25 -1.74
CA GLU A 57 13.47 -11.50 -2.98
C GLU A 57 13.31 -9.99 -2.77
N VAL A 58 12.25 -9.57 -2.08
CA VAL A 58 11.99 -8.16 -1.80
C VAL A 58 13.05 -7.57 -0.87
N THR A 59 13.46 -8.30 0.16
CA THR A 59 14.52 -7.85 1.08
C THR A 59 15.85 -7.67 0.35
N GLN A 60 16.23 -8.62 -0.52
CA GLN A 60 17.41 -8.50 -1.36
C GLN A 60 17.30 -7.31 -2.33
N LYS A 61 16.12 -7.05 -2.89
CA LYS A 61 15.89 -5.90 -3.78
C LYS A 61 16.06 -4.57 -3.05
N ILE A 62 15.57 -4.46 -1.81
CA ILE A 62 15.76 -3.29 -0.94
C ILE A 62 17.26 -3.08 -0.65
N GLN A 63 17.97 -4.14 -0.27
CA GLN A 63 19.41 -4.09 0.00
C GLN A 63 20.24 -3.71 -1.22
N LYS A 64 19.93 -4.24 -2.42
CA LYS A 64 20.57 -3.88 -3.68
C LYS A 64 20.42 -2.40 -4.05
N GLN A 65 19.42 -1.73 -3.49
CA GLN A 65 19.23 -0.28 -3.63
C GLN A 65 19.85 0.52 -2.46
N ASN A 66 20.74 -0.09 -1.69
CA ASN A 66 21.42 0.50 -0.52
C ASN A 66 20.45 0.99 0.57
N MET A 67 19.26 0.40 0.67
CA MET A 67 18.28 0.69 1.70
C MET A 67 18.19 -0.44 2.72
N GLN A 68 17.59 -0.14 3.87
CA GLN A 68 17.19 -1.15 4.86
C GLN A 68 15.67 -1.32 4.85
N VAL A 69 15.20 -2.49 5.27
CA VAL A 69 13.77 -2.69 5.53
C VAL A 69 13.44 -1.93 6.82
N VAL A 70 12.49 -1.00 6.74
CA VAL A 70 12.09 -0.13 7.87
C VAL A 70 10.62 -0.31 8.26
N GLY A 71 9.95 -1.27 7.66
CA GLY A 71 8.55 -1.55 7.94
C GLY A 71 7.90 -2.40 6.87
N TRP A 72 6.61 -2.61 7.08
CA TRP A 72 5.74 -3.36 6.18
C TRP A 72 4.43 -2.59 5.98
N TYR A 73 3.67 -2.99 4.98
CA TYR A 73 2.32 -2.51 4.79
C TYR A 73 1.40 -3.63 4.32
N HIS A 74 0.14 -3.53 4.70
CA HIS A 74 -0.95 -4.29 4.10
C HIS A 74 -2.16 -3.40 3.86
N SER A 75 -3.25 -4.00 3.37
CA SER A 75 -4.49 -3.27 3.10
C SER A 75 -5.66 -3.90 3.82
N HIS A 76 -6.59 -3.07 4.30
CA HIS A 76 -7.93 -3.51 4.65
C HIS A 76 -8.90 -3.11 3.54
N THR A 77 -9.48 -4.06 2.82
CA THR A 77 -10.25 -3.73 1.63
C THR A 77 -11.54 -2.97 1.97
N THR A 78 -12.28 -3.40 2.99
CA THR A 78 -13.66 -2.92 3.23
C THR A 78 -13.92 -2.47 4.67
N PHE A 79 -12.87 -2.27 5.47
CA PHE A 79 -12.99 -1.90 6.88
C PHE A 79 -11.86 -0.99 7.32
N VAL A 80 -12.05 -0.36 8.48
CA VAL A 80 -11.15 0.68 9.02
C VAL A 80 -9.71 0.18 9.19
N PRO A 81 -8.71 1.06 9.07
CA PRO A 81 -7.29 0.68 9.13
C PRO A 81 -6.80 0.54 10.58
N ASP A 82 -7.59 -0.10 11.44
CA ASP A 82 -7.22 -0.38 12.83
C ASP A 82 -6.51 -1.73 12.91
N PRO A 83 -5.32 -1.84 13.53
CA PRO A 83 -4.59 -3.09 13.61
C PRO A 83 -5.40 -4.18 14.32
N SER A 84 -5.50 -5.35 13.68
CA SER A 84 -6.04 -6.55 14.30
C SER A 84 -5.08 -7.11 15.37
N VAL A 85 -5.54 -8.08 16.16
CA VAL A 85 -4.67 -8.79 17.11
C VAL A 85 -3.47 -9.42 16.40
N ARG A 86 -3.68 -10.01 15.23
CA ARG A 86 -2.61 -10.61 14.42
C ARG A 86 -1.62 -9.56 13.90
N ASP A 87 -2.11 -8.38 13.51
CA ASP A 87 -1.23 -7.29 13.08
C ASP A 87 -0.35 -6.80 14.24
N ILE A 88 -0.89 -6.74 15.46
CA ILE A 88 -0.15 -6.38 16.66
C ILE A 88 0.93 -7.43 16.97
N GLU A 89 0.59 -8.72 16.88
CA GLU A 89 1.55 -9.82 17.07
C GLU A 89 2.67 -9.78 16.04
N ASN A 90 2.33 -9.68 14.75
CA ASN A 90 3.29 -9.60 13.64
C ASN A 90 4.19 -8.37 13.77
N GLN A 91 3.60 -7.20 14.05
CA GLN A 91 4.35 -5.97 14.24
C GLN A 91 5.28 -6.05 15.45
N THR A 92 4.86 -6.68 16.54
CA THR A 92 5.71 -6.89 17.73
C THR A 92 6.91 -7.76 17.37
N ASN A 93 6.69 -8.87 16.66
CA ASN A 93 7.76 -9.76 16.21
C ASN A 93 8.75 -9.03 15.29
N PHE A 94 8.27 -8.28 14.30
CA PHE A 94 9.15 -7.52 13.43
C PHE A 94 9.91 -6.42 14.19
N GLN A 95 9.27 -5.69 15.10
CA GLN A 95 9.98 -4.71 15.91
C GLN A 95 11.16 -5.33 16.66
N LEU A 96 10.98 -6.50 17.28
CA LEU A 96 12.06 -7.21 17.97
C LEU A 96 13.19 -7.61 17.01
N LEU A 97 12.85 -8.10 15.81
CA LEU A 97 13.85 -8.48 14.79
C LEU A 97 14.69 -7.30 14.31
N TYR A 98 14.11 -6.10 14.25
CA TYR A 98 14.77 -4.88 13.77
C TYR A 98 15.25 -3.98 14.92
N HIS A 99 15.73 -4.56 16.02
CA HIS A 99 16.31 -3.80 17.13
C HIS A 99 17.57 -3.03 16.71
N CYS A 100 17.63 -1.73 17.05
CA CYS A 100 18.80 -0.88 16.85
C CYS A 100 19.49 -0.65 18.19
N GLU A 101 20.63 -1.31 18.40
CA GLU A 101 21.44 -1.23 19.63
C GLU A 101 21.84 0.22 19.97
N LYS A 102 22.25 1.00 18.96
CA LYS A 102 22.73 2.38 19.12
C LYS A 102 21.70 3.33 19.74
N SER A 103 20.41 3.11 19.46
CA SER A 103 19.32 3.93 19.99
C SER A 103 18.47 3.19 21.03
N SER A 104 18.73 1.90 21.25
CA SER A 104 17.86 0.97 22.00
C SER A 104 16.39 1.05 21.58
N MET A 105 16.14 1.19 20.27
CA MET A 105 14.80 1.32 19.68
C MET A 105 14.54 0.22 18.67
N HIS A 106 13.27 0.01 18.34
CA HIS A 106 12.81 -0.93 17.31
C HIS A 106 12.25 -0.15 16.11
N PRO A 107 13.11 0.44 15.24
CA PRO A 107 12.70 1.32 14.13
C PRO A 107 12.05 0.57 12.96
N PHE A 108 10.92 -0.06 13.22
CA PHE A 108 10.13 -0.79 12.24
C PHE A 108 8.67 -0.43 12.41
N ILE A 109 7.99 -0.01 11.34
CA ILE A 109 6.59 0.44 11.39
C ILE A 109 5.66 -0.46 10.57
N GLY A 110 4.39 -0.49 10.96
CA GLY A 110 3.31 -1.08 10.16
C GLY A 110 2.47 0.01 9.50
N ILE A 111 2.05 -0.21 8.26
CA ILE A 111 1.10 0.66 7.56
C ILE A 111 -0.11 -0.16 7.11
N ILE A 112 -1.31 0.28 7.47
CA ILE A 112 -2.57 -0.27 6.99
C ILE A 112 -3.22 0.74 6.07
N ASN A 113 -3.53 0.34 4.83
CA ASN A 113 -4.22 1.20 3.87
C ASN A 113 -5.63 0.67 3.57
N THR A 114 -6.65 1.42 3.94
CA THR A 114 -8.05 1.09 3.66
C THR A 114 -8.51 1.72 2.37
N THR A 115 -9.03 0.90 1.45
CA THR A 115 -9.41 1.35 0.10
C THR A 115 -10.91 1.48 -0.10
N TYR A 116 -11.67 0.39 -0.01
CA TYR A 116 -13.07 0.31 -0.47
C TYR A 116 -14.11 0.22 0.65
N ASP A 117 -13.77 0.67 1.86
CA ASP A 117 -14.77 0.86 2.92
C ASP A 117 -15.84 1.88 2.46
N THR A 118 -17.10 1.43 2.41
CA THR A 118 -18.22 2.26 1.97
C THR A 118 -18.63 3.30 3.02
N GLY A 119 -18.15 3.17 4.26
CA GLY A 119 -18.25 4.15 5.33
C GLY A 119 -17.37 5.39 5.12
N LEU A 120 -16.37 5.34 4.24
CA LEU A 120 -15.47 6.48 3.99
C LEU A 120 -16.21 7.70 3.45
N PRO A 121 -15.91 8.92 3.93
CA PRO A 121 -16.63 10.13 3.53
C PRO A 121 -16.33 10.57 2.09
N SER A 122 -15.21 10.13 1.52
CA SER A 122 -14.77 10.45 0.15
C SER A 122 -14.18 9.21 -0.54
N ALA A 123 -13.80 9.33 -1.81
CA ALA A 123 -13.11 8.26 -2.53
C ALA A 123 -11.62 8.12 -2.18
N GLN A 124 -11.12 8.89 -1.21
CA GLN A 124 -9.74 8.78 -0.76
C GLN A 124 -9.55 7.57 0.15
N SER A 125 -8.51 6.78 -0.09
CA SER A 125 -8.09 5.76 0.86
C SER A 125 -7.56 6.38 2.15
N VAL A 126 -7.89 5.75 3.28
CA VAL A 126 -7.41 6.15 4.60
C VAL A 126 -6.24 5.26 5.00
N THR A 127 -5.20 5.87 5.56
CA THR A 127 -4.00 5.16 5.97
C THR A 127 -3.80 5.32 7.47
N ASN A 128 -3.51 4.22 8.16
CA ASN A 128 -2.96 4.22 9.50
C ASN A 128 -1.51 3.76 9.47
N CYS A 129 -0.62 4.50 10.14
CA CYS A 129 0.75 4.09 10.37
C CYS A 129 0.87 3.86 11.87
N PHE A 130 1.39 2.71 12.28
CA PHE A 130 1.39 2.31 13.68
C PHE A 130 2.72 1.67 14.11
N TRP A 131 2.96 1.73 15.42
CA TRP A 131 4.10 1.15 16.10
C TRP A 131 3.64 0.64 17.47
N ILE A 132 4.10 -0.54 17.89
CA ILE A 132 3.68 -1.14 19.17
C ILE A 132 4.54 -0.60 20.30
N PHE A 133 3.88 0.01 21.29
CA PHE A 133 4.48 0.43 22.55
C PHE A 133 3.80 -0.29 23.71
N ASN A 134 4.57 -1.04 24.51
CA ASN A 134 4.05 -1.80 25.66
C ASN A 134 2.80 -2.63 25.31
N GLY A 135 2.83 -3.35 24.17
CA GLY A 135 1.73 -4.18 23.70
C GLY A 135 0.55 -3.42 23.07
N ASN A 136 0.59 -2.09 23.00
CA ASN A 136 -0.49 -1.27 22.46
C ASN A 136 -0.10 -0.63 21.12
N PRO A 137 -0.99 -0.63 20.11
CA PRO A 137 -0.74 0.05 18.85
C PRO A 137 -0.82 1.58 19.01
N MET A 138 0.31 2.24 18.80
CA MET A 138 0.43 3.69 18.80
C MET A 138 0.40 4.22 17.38
N LYS A 139 -0.45 5.22 17.12
CA LYS A 139 -0.48 5.91 15.84
C LYS A 139 0.81 6.72 15.64
N VAL A 140 1.51 6.46 14.54
CA VAL A 140 2.72 7.18 14.12
C VAL A 140 2.31 8.32 13.19
N VAL A 141 2.75 9.53 13.54
CA VAL A 141 2.58 10.71 12.69
C VAL A 141 3.71 10.76 11.68
N PHE A 142 3.38 10.96 10.41
CA PHE A 142 4.36 11.06 9.33
C PHE A 142 4.04 12.24 8.41
N GLY A 143 5.10 12.81 7.84
CA GLY A 143 5.02 13.81 6.77
C GLY A 143 5.36 13.19 5.42
N MET A 144 4.83 13.78 4.35
CA MET A 144 5.20 13.43 2.99
C MET A 144 6.26 14.41 2.48
N ASN A 145 7.32 13.88 1.88
CA ASN A 145 8.30 14.72 1.20
C ASN A 145 7.72 15.28 -0.11
N THR A 146 8.19 16.46 -0.49
CA THR A 146 7.71 17.24 -1.63
C THR A 146 8.40 16.82 -2.93
N GLU A 147 8.20 15.58 -3.35
CA GLU A 147 8.66 15.15 -4.68
C GLU A 147 7.93 15.91 -5.80
N SER A 148 8.62 16.14 -6.90
CA SER A 148 8.11 16.87 -8.08
C SER A 148 7.61 15.97 -9.20
N ASP A 149 7.84 14.66 -9.13
CA ASP A 149 7.36 13.68 -10.11
C ASP A 149 7.21 12.30 -9.43
N ILE A 150 6.40 11.44 -10.03
CA ILE A 150 6.30 10.03 -9.67
C ILE A 150 7.62 9.35 -10.09
N SER A 151 8.32 8.76 -9.11
CA SER A 151 9.62 8.14 -9.35
C SER A 151 9.56 6.98 -10.37
N LYS A 152 10.68 6.73 -11.07
CA LYS A 152 10.81 5.62 -12.02
C LYS A 152 10.52 4.26 -11.36
N HIS A 153 10.93 4.09 -10.10
CA HIS A 153 10.62 2.90 -9.30
C HIS A 153 9.12 2.69 -9.19
N VAL A 154 8.37 3.72 -8.77
CA VAL A 154 6.91 3.65 -8.62
C VAL A 154 6.24 3.32 -9.97
N LYS A 155 6.64 4.00 -11.06
CA LYS A 155 6.12 3.74 -12.41
C LYS A 155 6.34 2.28 -12.83
N ASN A 156 7.53 1.73 -12.60
CA ASN A 156 7.86 0.35 -12.94
C ASN A 156 7.07 -0.66 -12.10
N GLU A 157 6.98 -0.46 -10.78
CA GLU A 157 6.20 -1.35 -9.91
C GLU A 157 4.71 -1.33 -10.28
N MET A 158 4.14 -0.15 -10.58
CA MET A 158 2.74 -0.06 -11.01
C MET A 158 2.46 -0.86 -12.29
N ARG A 159 3.39 -0.87 -13.25
CA ARG A 159 3.29 -1.71 -14.46
C ARG A 159 3.39 -3.19 -14.12
N ASN A 160 4.41 -3.58 -13.35
CA ASN A 160 4.64 -4.98 -12.97
C ASN A 160 3.43 -5.57 -12.24
N LEU A 161 2.82 -4.81 -11.34
CA LEU A 161 1.63 -5.25 -10.60
C LEU A 161 0.41 -5.54 -11.50
N ILE A 162 0.25 -4.84 -12.62
CA ILE A 162 -0.81 -5.15 -13.59
C ILE A 162 -0.57 -6.54 -14.17
N ASP A 163 0.68 -6.84 -14.55
CA ASP A 163 1.05 -8.13 -15.12
C ASP A 163 0.96 -9.28 -14.12
N VAL A 164 1.33 -9.03 -12.86
CA VAL A 164 1.22 -10.02 -11.78
C VAL A 164 -0.25 -10.35 -11.48
N TYR A 165 -1.14 -9.34 -11.45
CA TYR A 165 -2.53 -9.54 -11.01
C TYR A 165 -3.57 -9.64 -12.12
N LYS A 166 -3.22 -9.49 -13.40
CA LYS A 166 -4.19 -9.56 -14.51
C LYS A 166 -5.02 -10.83 -14.53
N ASP A 167 -4.44 -11.96 -14.09
CA ASP A 167 -5.11 -13.26 -14.03
C ASP A 167 -5.52 -13.68 -12.61
N HIS A 168 -5.33 -12.80 -11.62
CA HIS A 168 -5.63 -13.11 -10.22
C HIS A 168 -7.14 -13.28 -9.98
N LYS A 169 -7.54 -14.33 -9.27
CA LYS A 169 -8.95 -14.67 -8.99
C LYS A 169 -9.71 -13.58 -8.23
N ARG A 170 -8.98 -12.80 -7.41
CA ARG A 170 -9.51 -11.73 -6.56
C ARG A 170 -9.40 -10.34 -7.16
N ARG A 171 -8.97 -10.21 -8.43
CA ARG A 171 -8.79 -8.90 -9.06
C ARG A 171 -10.08 -8.08 -9.04
N ILE A 172 -9.96 -6.77 -8.84
CA ILE A 172 -11.13 -5.88 -8.77
C ILE A 172 -11.89 -5.85 -10.10
N ASN A 173 -13.22 -5.84 -10.01
CA ASN A 173 -14.09 -5.58 -11.14
C ASN A 173 -14.36 -4.07 -11.24
N TRP A 174 -13.57 -3.40 -12.07
CA TRP A 174 -13.55 -1.95 -12.21
C TRP A 174 -14.87 -1.31 -12.62
N GLY A 175 -15.70 -2.04 -13.37
CA GLY A 175 -17.01 -1.55 -13.84
C GLY A 175 -18.13 -1.69 -12.82
N ARG A 176 -17.90 -2.37 -11.68
CA ARG A 176 -18.91 -2.46 -10.63
C ARG A 176 -19.02 -1.15 -9.85
N THR A 177 -20.20 -0.92 -9.29
CA THR A 177 -20.43 0.15 -8.31
C THR A 177 -19.71 -0.19 -7.01
N TRP A 178 -18.92 0.76 -6.51
CA TRP A 178 -18.33 0.71 -5.16
C TRP A 178 -19.27 1.35 -4.14
N LYS A 179 -19.76 2.57 -4.42
CA LYS A 179 -20.61 3.35 -3.51
C LYS A 179 -21.67 4.13 -4.30
N GLY A 180 -22.85 4.35 -3.72
CA GLY A 180 -23.95 5.11 -4.33
C GLY A 180 -25.14 4.27 -4.81
N GLY A 181 -26.28 4.92 -5.08
CA GLY A 181 -27.59 4.30 -5.29
C GLY A 181 -28.68 5.32 -5.63
N GLN A 182 -29.98 4.98 -5.64
CA GLN A 182 -31.08 5.81 -6.19
C GLN A 182 -31.12 7.30 -5.75
N LYS A 183 -30.47 7.69 -4.65
CA LYS A 183 -30.42 9.08 -4.14
C LYS A 183 -29.04 9.76 -4.21
N ASN A 184 -27.96 9.01 -4.47
CA ASN A 184 -26.57 9.52 -4.48
C ASN A 184 -25.87 9.12 -5.79
N LEU A 185 -24.92 9.94 -6.24
CA LEU A 185 -24.11 9.62 -7.43
C LEU A 185 -23.49 8.22 -7.28
N LYS A 186 -23.72 7.36 -8.28
CA LYS A 186 -23.09 6.04 -8.35
C LYS A 186 -21.63 6.22 -8.72
N LEU A 187 -20.74 5.75 -7.86
CA LEU A 187 -19.30 5.71 -8.07
C LEU A 187 -18.85 4.27 -8.26
N THR A 188 -18.13 4.03 -9.35
CA THR A 188 -17.51 2.75 -9.70
C THR A 188 -16.19 2.55 -8.98
N PHE A 189 -15.71 1.30 -8.94
CA PHE A 189 -14.36 0.98 -8.45
C PHE A 189 -13.27 1.73 -9.24
N MET A 190 -13.47 1.94 -10.55
CA MET A 190 -12.56 2.72 -11.39
C MET A 190 -12.51 4.20 -11.03
N GLU A 191 -13.67 4.82 -10.80
CA GLU A 191 -13.75 6.24 -10.42
C GLU A 191 -13.13 6.47 -9.05
N LYS A 192 -13.42 5.59 -8.08
CA LYS A 192 -12.79 5.62 -6.77
C LYS A 192 -11.27 5.56 -6.90
N PHE A 193 -10.78 4.56 -7.61
CA PHE A 193 -9.35 4.32 -7.80
C PHE A 193 -8.65 5.54 -8.40
N LYS A 194 -9.21 6.12 -9.46
CA LYS A 194 -8.70 7.34 -10.06
C LYS A 194 -8.64 8.48 -9.04
N GLU A 195 -9.73 8.75 -8.33
CA GLU A 195 -9.79 9.86 -7.37
C GLU A 195 -8.78 9.68 -6.22
N SER A 196 -8.68 8.47 -5.67
CA SER A 196 -7.72 8.15 -4.60
C SER A 196 -6.28 8.39 -5.04
N LEU A 197 -5.87 7.89 -6.22
CA LEU A 197 -4.51 8.06 -6.72
C LEU A 197 -4.16 9.51 -7.02
N LEU A 198 -5.11 10.29 -7.56
CA LEU A 198 -4.90 11.72 -7.81
C LEU A 198 -4.62 12.49 -6.52
N HIS A 199 -5.24 12.08 -5.40
CA HIS A 199 -4.93 12.65 -4.09
C HIS A 199 -3.56 12.22 -3.54
N ARG A 200 -3.01 11.09 -4.02
CA ARG A 200 -1.70 10.57 -3.61
C ARG A 200 -0.55 11.02 -4.51
N LEU A 201 -0.82 11.84 -5.52
CA LEU A 201 0.20 12.46 -6.34
C LEU A 201 1.17 13.29 -5.48
N PRO A 202 2.47 13.35 -5.82
CA PRO A 202 3.43 14.18 -5.11
C PRO A 202 2.99 15.65 -5.05
N SER A 203 3.15 16.31 -3.91
CA SER A 203 2.60 17.65 -3.68
C SER A 203 3.11 18.72 -4.66
N ASN A 204 4.34 18.55 -5.16
CA ASN A 204 4.97 19.48 -6.10
C ASN A 204 4.94 18.97 -7.55
N CYS A 205 4.22 17.89 -7.84
CA CYS A 205 4.09 17.44 -9.23
C CYS A 205 3.12 18.32 -10.02
N ASP A 206 3.38 18.44 -11.33
CA ASP A 206 2.40 18.99 -12.26
C ASP A 206 1.15 18.11 -12.23
N LYS A 207 0.02 18.69 -11.82
CA LYS A 207 -1.23 17.94 -11.66
C LYS A 207 -1.76 17.39 -12.98
N GLU A 208 -1.55 18.09 -14.10
CA GLU A 208 -1.99 17.61 -15.40
C GLU A 208 -1.10 16.48 -15.90
N GLU A 209 0.21 16.58 -15.70
CA GLU A 209 1.11 15.47 -16.04
C GLU A 209 0.87 14.24 -15.14
N GLY A 210 0.68 14.46 -13.84
CA GLY A 210 0.29 13.41 -12.91
C GLY A 210 -1.03 12.74 -13.31
N LYS A 211 -2.05 13.52 -13.69
CA LYS A 211 -3.33 12.99 -14.20
C LYS A 211 -3.14 12.16 -15.48
N LYS A 212 -2.33 12.64 -16.43
CA LYS A 212 -2.00 11.90 -17.66
C LYS A 212 -1.33 10.58 -17.32
N GLU A 213 -0.36 10.60 -16.41
CA GLU A 213 0.35 9.41 -15.97
C GLU A 213 -0.58 8.39 -15.31
N ILE A 214 -1.44 8.80 -14.36
CA ILE A 214 -2.45 7.91 -13.75
C ILE A 214 -3.40 7.33 -14.81
N THR A 215 -3.83 8.14 -15.78
CA THR A 215 -4.74 7.71 -16.85
C THR A 215 -4.15 6.58 -17.70
N LYS A 216 -2.83 6.56 -17.90
CA LYS A 216 -2.14 5.46 -18.62
C LYS A 216 -2.35 4.12 -17.91
N TYR A 217 -2.29 4.09 -16.57
CA TYR A 217 -2.50 2.84 -15.82
C TYR A 217 -3.96 2.40 -15.86
N LEU A 218 -4.92 3.33 -15.83
CA LEU A 218 -6.35 2.98 -16.01
C LEU A 218 -6.60 2.31 -17.37
N ALA A 219 -5.97 2.83 -18.44
CA ALA A 219 -6.06 2.24 -19.77
C ALA A 219 -5.36 0.87 -19.85
N LEU A 220 -4.19 0.73 -19.24
CA LEU A 220 -3.48 -0.56 -19.15
C LEU A 220 -4.29 -1.61 -18.39
N ILE A 221 -4.95 -1.23 -17.29
CA ILE A 221 -5.85 -2.11 -16.56
C ILE A 221 -7.06 -2.48 -17.43
N GLY A 222 -7.71 -1.51 -18.08
CA GLY A 222 -8.87 -1.76 -18.94
C GLY A 222 -8.58 -2.70 -20.12
N THR A 223 -7.34 -2.66 -20.67
CA THR A 223 -6.91 -3.53 -21.77
C THR A 223 -6.51 -4.93 -21.30
N ASN A 224 -5.81 -5.05 -20.17
CA ASN A 224 -5.29 -6.32 -19.67
C ASN A 224 -6.30 -7.12 -18.85
N TRP A 225 -7.18 -6.47 -18.09
CA TRP A 225 -8.06 -7.12 -17.12
C TRP A 225 -9.44 -7.35 -17.72
N LYS A 226 -9.52 -8.27 -18.68
CA LYS A 226 -10.79 -8.66 -19.29
C LYS A 226 -11.76 -9.20 -18.22
N PRO A 227 -13.07 -8.97 -18.35
CA PRO A 227 -14.05 -9.58 -17.45
C PRO A 227 -13.87 -11.10 -17.45
N HIS A 228 -13.96 -11.75 -16.28
CA HIS A 228 -14.10 -13.21 -16.27
C HIS A 228 -15.30 -13.56 -17.15
N LYS A 229 -15.09 -14.41 -18.17
CA LYS A 229 -16.21 -15.00 -18.91
C LYS A 229 -17.09 -15.70 -17.87
N LYS A 230 -18.34 -15.25 -17.77
CA LYS A 230 -19.35 -15.84 -16.90
C LYS A 230 -19.59 -17.30 -17.29
#